data_AF-A0A946ZQA9-F1
#
_entry.id   AF-A0A946ZQA9-F1
#
_cell.length_a   1.000
_cell.length_b   1.000
_cell.length_c   1.000
_cell.angle_alpha   90.00
_cell.angle_beta   90.00
_cell.angle_gamma   90.00
#
_symmetry.space_group_name_H-M   'P 1'
#
loop_
_entity.id
_entity.type
_entity.pdbx_description
1 polymer ?
#
loop_
_entity_poly.entity_id
_entity_poly.type
_entity_poly.pdbx_seq_one_letter_code
_entity_poly.pdbx_strand_id
1 'polypeptide(L)' 'YTVKSAMMEMNMVAEGYYAAKSAYEQKSSFKSKARTPIIDTVYGILYMQENARKSFKKLADRMD' A
#
# COMPACT_ATOMS: atom_id res chain seq x y z
N TYR A 1 0.37 -20.68 -18.58
CA TYR A 1 -0.56 -19.71 -17.96
C TYR A 1 -1.99 -20.09 -18.33
N THR A 2 -2.84 -20.39 -17.35
CA THR A 2 -4.25 -20.77 -17.59
C THR A 2 -5.19 -19.62 -17.22
N VAL A 3 -6.41 -19.62 -17.73
CA VAL A 3 -7.45 -18.65 -17.35
C VAL A 3 -7.66 -18.64 -15.83
N LYS A 4 -7.64 -19.81 -15.19
CA LYS A 4 -7.77 -19.94 -13.73
C LYS A 4 -6.63 -19.24 -12.97
N SER A 5 -5.39 -19.38 -13.46
CA SER A 5 -4.24 -18.68 -12.88
C SER A 5 -4.36 -17.16 -13.02
N ALA A 6 -4.78 -16.67 -14.19
CA ALA A 6 -4.98 -15.24 -14.43
C ALA A 6 -6.08 -14.65 -13.53
N MET A 7 -7.19 -15.37 -13.32
CA MET A 7 -8.26 -14.94 -12.41
C MET A 7 -7.77 -14.88 -10.95
N MET A 8 -6.94 -15.83 -10.53
CA MET A 8 -6.36 -15.83 -9.18
C MET A 8 -5.43 -14.62 -8.96
N GLU A 9 -4.58 -14.31 -9.94
CA GLU A 9 -3.71 -13.12 -9.88
C GLU A 9 -4.54 -11.83 -9.80
N MET A 10 -5.61 -11.71 -10.58
CA MET A 10 -6.52 -10.55 -10.51
C MET A 10 -7.16 -10.39 -9.13
N ASN A 11 -7.60 -11.49 -8.51
CA ASN A 11 -8.17 -11.45 -7.16
C ASN A 11 -7.14 -10.97 -6.13
N MET A 12 -5.90 -11.47 -6.20
CA MET A 12 -4.83 -11.03 -5.29
C MET A 12 -4.52 -9.52 -5.43
N VAL A 13 -4.57 -8.99 -6.66
CA VAL A 13 -4.38 -7.55 -6.89
C VAL A 13 -5.51 -6.74 -6.26
N ALA A 14 -6.77 -7.17 -6.44
CA ALA A 14 -7.93 -6.51 -5.85
C ALA A 14 -7.88 -6.55 -4.31
N GLU A 15 -7.58 -7.71 -3.73
CA GLU A 15 -7.41 -7.88 -2.29
C GLU A 15 -6.31 -6.98 -1.75
N GLY A 16 -5.15 -6.93 -2.41
CA GLY A 16 -4.04 -6.05 -2.03
C GLY A 16 -4.41 -4.56 -2.04
N TYR A 17 -5.20 -4.12 -3.03
CA TYR A 17 -5.68 -2.75 -3.11
C TYR A 17 -6.52 -2.37 -1.89
N TYR A 18 -7.51 -3.21 -1.53
CA TYR A 18 -8.37 -2.95 -0.37
C TYR A 18 -7.63 -3.11 0.96
N ALA A 19 -6.77 -4.13 1.08
CA ALA A 19 -5.96 -4.36 2.27
C ALA A 19 -5.06 -3.16 2.61
N ALA A 20 -4.50 -2.49 1.60
CA ALA A 20 -3.68 -1.28 1.81
C ALA A 20 -4.47 -0.13 2.47
N LYS A 21 -5.75 0.04 2.10
CA LYS A 21 -6.64 1.03 2.75
C LYS A 21 -6.98 0.63 4.18
N SER A 22 -7.36 -0.63 4.40
CA SER A 22 -7.65 -1.13 5.75
C SER A 22 -6.45 -0.99 6.69
N ALA A 23 -5.24 -1.30 6.21
CA ALA A 23 -4.00 -1.13 6.99
C ALA A 23 -3.73 0.34 7.35
N TYR A 24 -3.99 1.27 6.41
CA TYR A 24 -3.87 2.71 6.67
C TYR A 24 -4.89 3.20 7.71
N GLU A 25 -6.15 2.77 7.62
CA GLU A 25 -7.21 3.15 8.56
C GLU A 25 -6.95 2.59 9.97
N GLN A 26 -6.52 1.33 10.03
CA GLN A 26 -6.19 0.63 11.28
C GLN A 26 -5.04 1.30 12.05
N LYS A 27 -4.19 2.10 11.38
CA LYS A 27 -3.12 2.84 12.07
C LYS A 27 -3.65 3.77 13.17
N SER A 28 -4.89 4.24 13.04
CA SER A 28 -5.57 5.10 14.00
C SER A 28 -5.94 4.37 15.30
N SER A 29 -6.00 3.04 15.26
CA SER A 29 -6.31 2.19 16.41
C SER A 29 -5.09 1.85 17.26
N PHE A 30 -3.87 2.21 16.83
CA PHE A 30 -2.68 2.00 17.64
C PHE A 30 -2.66 2.97 18.83
N LYS A 31 -2.43 2.42 20.04
CA LYS A 31 -2.39 3.20 21.29
C LYS A 31 -1.31 4.30 21.28
N SER A 32 -0.24 4.09 20.53
CA SER A 32 0.77 5.10 20.22
C SER A 32 0.67 5.48 18.75
N LYS A 33 1.05 6.71 18.39
CA LYS A 33 1.14 7.15 16.99
C LYS A 33 2.24 6.34 16.28
N ALA A 34 1.88 5.15 15.80
CA ALA A 34 2.80 4.27 15.08
C ALA A 34 3.24 4.98 13.79
N ARG A 35 4.56 5.04 13.56
CA ARG A 35 5.08 5.54 12.29
C ARG A 35 5.02 4.40 11.29
N THR A 36 4.20 4.56 10.26
CA THR A 36 3.97 3.53 9.24
C THR A 36 4.33 4.05 7.85
N PRO A 37 5.59 4.47 7.60
CA PRO A 37 5.97 5.18 6.39
C PRO A 37 5.71 4.37 5.11
N ILE A 38 5.82 3.04 5.17
CA ILE A 38 5.51 2.15 4.05
C ILE A 38 4.01 2.17 3.75
N ILE A 39 3.15 2.00 4.76
CA ILE A 39 1.68 2.01 4.60
C ILE A 39 1.22 3.37 4.09
N ASP A 40 1.75 4.46 4.66
CA ASP A 40 1.42 5.83 4.26
C ASP A 40 1.79 6.09 2.79
N THR A 41 2.97 5.62 2.36
CA THR A 41 3.46 5.77 0.98
C THR A 41 2.59 4.99 -0.01
N VAL A 42 2.29 3.72 0.29
CA VAL A 42 1.46 2.87 -0.58
C VAL A 42 0.04 3.43 -0.68
N TYR A 43 -0.54 3.89 0.43
CA TYR A 43 -1.85 4.52 0.45
C TYR A 43 -1.90 5.79 -0.41
N GLY A 44 -0.90 6.67 -0.30
CA GLY A 44 -0.79 7.88 -1.12
C GLY A 44 -0.73 7.57 -2.62
N ILE A 45 0.02 6.54 -3.02
CA ILE A 45 0.10 6.11 -4.42
C ILE A 45 -1.25 5.60 -4.92
N LEU A 46 -1.87 4.67 -4.17
CA LEU A 46 -3.07 3.97 -4.63
C LEU A 46 -4.33 4.85 -4.57
N TYR A 47 -4.48 5.67 -3.53
CA TYR A 47 -5.72 6.39 -3.24
C TYR A 47 -5.63 7.90 -3.42
N MET A 48 -4.43 8.48 -3.36
CA MET A 48 -4.21 9.92 -3.57
C MET A 48 -3.53 10.25 -4.91
N GLN A 49 -3.34 9.23 -5.77
CA GLN A 49 -2.68 9.35 -7.07
C GLN A 49 -1.28 9.96 -7.01
N GLU A 50 -0.55 9.70 -5.93
CA GLU A 50 0.84 10.15 -5.86
C GLU A 50 1.71 9.46 -6.91
N ASN A 51 2.74 10.16 -7.38
CA ASN A 51 3.69 9.59 -8.31
C ASN A 51 4.55 8.52 -7.62
N ALA A 52 4.31 7.24 -7.94
CA ALA A 52 4.98 6.10 -7.33
C ALA A 52 6.51 6.21 -7.30
N ARG A 53 7.13 6.61 -8.42
CA ARG A 53 8.59 6.75 -8.51
C ARG A 53 9.12 7.78 -7.51
N LYS A 54 8.48 8.95 -7.42
CA LYS A 54 8.87 10.00 -6.47
C LYS A 54 8.61 9.57 -5.02
N SER A 55 7.47 8.95 -4.75
CA SER A 55 7.09 8.53 -3.39
C SER A 55 7.99 7.41 -2.87
N PHE A 56 8.34 6.41 -3.67
CA PHE A 56 9.30 5.37 -3.28
C PHE A 56 10.72 5.90 -3.10
N LYS A 57 11.18 6.83 -3.93
CA LYS A 57 12.49 7.48 -3.72
C LYS A 57 12.54 8.18 -2.36
N LYS A 58 11.52 8.99 -2.05
CA LYS A 58 11.39 9.65 -0.75
C LYS A 58 11.30 8.68 0.42
N LEU A 59 10.69 7.50 0.22
CA LEU A 59 10.60 6.46 1.23
C LEU A 59 11.97 5.85 1.50
N ALA A 60 12.73 5.51 0.44
CA ALA A 60 14.09 4.98 0.56
C ALA A 60 15.00 5.97 1.31
N ASP A 61 14.98 7.25 0.91
CA ASP A 61 15.77 8.31 1.55
C ASP A 61 15.42 8.52 3.05
N ARG A 62 14.27 8.02 3.54
CA ARG A 62 13.85 8.09 4.95
C ARG A 62 14.22 6.85 5.77
N MET A 63 14.62 5.77 5.10
CA MET A 63 14.95 4.48 5.70
C MET A 63 16.46 4.22 5.78
N ASP A 64 17.24 4.97 4.99
CA ASP A 64 18.68 5.16 5.17
C ASP A 64 18.98 6.10 6.36
#